data_AF-A0AAW0WLE5-F1
#
_entry.id   AF-A0AAW0WLE5-F1
#
_cell.length_a   1.000
_cell.length_b   1.000
_cell.length_c   1.000
_cell.angle_alpha   90.00
_cell.angle_beta   90.00
_cell.angle_gamma   90.00
#
_symmetry.space_group_name_H-M   'P 1'
#
loop_
_entity.id
_entity.type
_entity.pdbx_description
1 polymer ?
#
loop_
_entity_poly.entity_id
_entity_poly.type
_entity_poly.pdbx_seq_one_letter_code
_entity_poly.pdbx_strand_id
1 'polypeptide(L)'
;TLAALFDTCLKLREEVENSTLPTNSDKLQVKIKEGIDELIKTTVLVSELGVFSSNETLDELPTSSIKFLLLPVLLGYFSEKRTDIDRLEVLRIANVYYKDFIMRCKQYELTDASLPEDQIEEADHNDALPEEKIVHKASTKRGMPTPKVT
;
A
#
# COMPACT_ATOMS: atom_id res chain seq x y z
N THR A 1 8.60 1.54 -25.11
CA THR A 1 8.92 0.11 -24.98
C THR A 1 8.87 -0.26 -23.51
N LEU A 2 8.72 -1.54 -23.16
CA LEU A 2 8.73 -1.97 -21.75
C LEU A 2 9.99 -1.52 -21.00
N ALA A 3 11.15 -1.62 -21.64
CA ALA A 3 12.41 -1.12 -21.09
C ALA A 3 12.34 0.38 -20.74
N ALA A 4 11.78 1.21 -21.62
CA ALA A 4 11.65 2.65 -21.38
C ALA A 4 10.71 2.98 -20.21
N LEU A 5 9.63 2.21 -20.01
CA LEU A 5 8.73 2.38 -18.85
C LEU A 5 9.48 2.11 -17.54
N PHE A 6 10.24 1.01 -17.51
CA PHE A 6 11.05 0.67 -16.34
C PHE A 6 12.15 1.69 -16.07
N ASP A 7 12.81 2.21 -17.12
CA ASP A 7 13.83 3.25 -16.97
C ASP A 7 13.21 4.56 -16.43
N THR A 8 11.96 4.88 -16.78
CA THR A 8 11.20 5.98 -16.17
C THR A 8 10.95 5.72 -14.68
N CYS A 9 10.57 4.50 -14.29
CA CYS A 9 10.37 4.14 -12.88
C CYS A 9 11.67 4.34 -12.06
N LEU A 10 12.83 3.96 -12.61
CA LEU A 10 14.12 4.15 -11.95
C LEU A 10 14.50 5.63 -11.80
N LYS A 11 14.24 6.44 -12.84
CA LYS A 11 14.45 7.90 -12.75
C LYS A 11 13.58 8.53 -11.67
N LEU A 12 12.30 8.17 -11.62
CA LEU A 12 11.39 8.64 -10.58
C LEU A 12 11.87 8.23 -9.18
N ARG A 13 12.39 7.01 -9.03
CA ARG A 13 12.97 6.55 -7.76
C ARG A 13 14.14 7.45 -7.35
N GLU A 14 15.08 7.68 -8.26
CA GLU A 14 16.27 8.51 -8.03
C GLU A 14 15.89 9.94 -7.66
N GLU A 15 14.88 10.51 -8.33
CA GLU A 15 14.37 11.85 -8.03
C GLU A 15 13.70 11.94 -6.65
N VAL A 16 12.98 10.89 -6.23
CA VAL A 16 12.39 10.81 -4.88
C VAL A 16 13.49 10.62 -3.82
N GLU A 17 14.46 9.75 -4.09
CA GLU A 17 15.57 9.43 -3.18
C GLU A 17 16.47 10.64 -2.91
N ASN A 18 16.75 11.42 -3.95
CA ASN A 18 17.60 12.61 -3.87
C ASN A 18 16.83 13.91 -3.62
N SER A 19 15.53 13.83 -3.34
CA SER A 19 14.72 15.01 -3.07
C SER A 19 15.12 15.69 -1.77
N THR A 20 15.28 17.01 -1.80
CA THR A 20 15.46 17.82 -0.60
C THR A 20 14.14 18.26 0.04
N LEU A 21 13.01 17.92 -0.61
CA LEU A 21 11.68 18.25 -0.10
C LEU A 21 11.31 17.34 1.08
N PRO A 22 10.54 17.84 2.07
CA PRO A 22 9.95 16.98 3.08
C PRO A 22 9.11 15.87 2.44
N THR A 23 9.19 14.64 2.95
CA THR A 23 8.44 13.49 2.43
C THR A 23 6.94 13.77 2.36
N ASN A 24 6.38 14.47 3.35
CA ASN A 24 4.97 14.84 3.41
C ASN A 24 4.59 16.06 2.56
N SER A 25 5.51 16.64 1.78
CA SER A 25 5.18 17.75 0.89
C SER A 25 4.32 17.27 -0.28
N ASP A 26 3.31 18.06 -0.66
CA ASP A 26 2.40 17.73 -1.77
C ASP A 26 3.15 17.42 -3.06
N LYS A 27 4.18 18.22 -3.37
CA LYS A 27 5.00 18.04 -4.58
C LYS A 27 5.72 16.69 -4.60
N LEU A 28 6.27 16.25 -3.47
CA LEU A 28 6.94 14.94 -3.41
C LEU A 28 5.93 13.80 -3.37
N GLN A 29 4.79 13.97 -2.70
CA GLN A 29 3.70 12.98 -2.68
C GLN A 29 3.08 12.76 -4.06
N VAL A 30 2.91 13.80 -4.88
CA VAL A 30 2.49 13.66 -6.28
C VAL A 30 3.48 12.79 -7.05
N LYS A 31 4.78 13.06 -6.92
CA LYS A 31 5.82 12.28 -7.61
C LYS A 31 5.89 10.83 -7.12
N ILE A 32 5.64 10.59 -5.84
CA ILE A 32 5.54 9.23 -5.30
C ILE A 32 4.36 8.49 -5.94
N LYS A 33 3.19 9.13 -6.06
CA LYS A 33 2.01 8.55 -6.70
C LYS A 33 2.24 8.28 -8.19
N GLU A 34 2.88 9.21 -8.90
CA GLU A 34 3.30 9.00 -10.30
C GLU A 34 4.20 7.77 -10.45
N GLY A 35 5.17 7.58 -9.54
CA GLY A 35 6.03 6.39 -9.51
C GLY A 35 5.25 5.09 -9.30
N ILE A 36 4.26 5.09 -8.41
CA ILE A 36 3.37 3.94 -8.18
C ILE A 36 2.57 3.62 -9.44
N ASP A 37 1.94 4.63 -10.05
CA ASP A 37 1.12 4.43 -11.25
C ASP A 37 1.95 3.87 -12.42
N GLU A 38 3.18 4.37 -12.60
CA GLU A 38 4.06 3.90 -13.66
C GLU A 38 4.57 2.47 -13.42
N LEU A 39 4.85 2.12 -12.16
CA LEU A 39 5.20 0.74 -11.78
C LEU A 39 4.04 -0.22 -11.95
N ILE A 40 2.80 0.18 -11.63
CA ILE A 40 1.60 -0.63 -11.87
C ILE A 40 1.45 -0.90 -13.37
N LYS A 41 1.50 0.14 -14.21
CA LYS A 41 1.43 -0.03 -15.67
C LYS A 41 2.53 -0.96 -16.20
N THR A 42 3.75 -0.79 -15.71
CA THR A 42 4.89 -1.63 -16.11
C THR A 42 4.67 -3.09 -15.70
N THR A 43 4.14 -3.31 -14.49
CA THR A 43 3.82 -4.65 -13.97
C THR A 43 2.74 -5.34 -14.78
N VAL A 44 1.67 -4.62 -15.14
CA VAL A 44 0.61 -5.14 -16.02
C VAL A 44 1.19 -5.55 -17.36
N LEU A 45 2.01 -4.71 -18.00
CA LEU A 45 2.59 -5.02 -19.29
C LEU A 45 3.58 -6.21 -19.24
N VAL A 46 4.37 -6.33 -18.17
CA VAL A 46 5.24 -7.50 -17.93
C VAL A 46 4.42 -8.78 -17.85
N SER A 47 3.27 -8.73 -17.16
CA SER A 47 2.36 -9.86 -17.06
C SER A 47 1.72 -10.21 -18.41
N GLU A 48 1.26 -9.21 -19.17
CA GLU A 48 0.63 -9.41 -20.48
C GLU A 48 1.60 -10.00 -21.51
N LEU A 49 2.88 -9.60 -21.44
CA LEU A 49 3.93 -10.12 -22.31
C LEU A 49 4.45 -11.50 -21.88
N GLY A 50 4.01 -12.01 -20.72
CA GLY A 50 4.44 -13.32 -20.21
C GLY A 50 5.95 -13.40 -19.97
N VAL A 51 6.56 -12.32 -19.48
CA VAL A 51 8.03 -12.25 -19.28
C VAL A 51 8.54 -13.26 -18.25
N PHE A 52 7.67 -13.68 -17.33
CA PHE A 52 7.98 -14.60 -16.24
C PHE A 52 6.98 -15.76 -16.21
N SER A 53 7.46 -16.95 -15.89
CA SER A 53 6.66 -18.15 -15.64
C SER A 53 7.04 -18.83 -14.32
N SER A 54 6.09 -19.52 -13.70
CA SER A 54 6.31 -20.30 -12.47
C SER A 54 7.34 -21.43 -12.60
N ASN A 55 7.57 -21.89 -13.84
CA ASN A 55 8.39 -23.06 -14.13
C ASN A 55 9.73 -22.69 -14.80
N GLU A 56 10.09 -21.41 -14.84
CA GLU A 56 11.37 -20.96 -15.39
C GLU A 56 12.42 -20.84 -14.28
N THR A 57 13.66 -21.14 -14.67
CA THR A 57 14.86 -20.86 -13.90
C THR A 57 15.47 -19.52 -14.31
N LEU A 58 16.38 -18.98 -13.51
CA LEU A 58 17.04 -17.71 -13.82
C LEU A 58 17.80 -17.76 -15.15
N ASP A 59 18.44 -18.88 -15.45
CA ASP A 59 19.26 -19.07 -16.66
C ASP A 59 18.43 -19.07 -17.95
N GLU A 60 17.12 -19.33 -17.85
CA GLU A 60 16.18 -19.27 -18.97
C GLU A 60 15.71 -17.83 -19.27
N LEU A 61 15.96 -16.88 -18.36
CA LEU A 61 15.57 -15.49 -18.56
C LEU A 61 16.57 -14.73 -19.44
N PRO A 62 16.09 -13.97 -20.44
CA PRO A 62 16.92 -12.99 -21.11
C PRO A 62 17.51 -12.00 -20.09
N THR A 63 18.81 -11.68 -20.21
CA THR A 63 19.46 -10.73 -19.29
C THR A 63 18.75 -9.37 -19.22
N SER A 64 18.12 -8.94 -20.31
CA SER A 64 17.33 -7.71 -20.39
C SER A 64 16.02 -7.76 -19.57
N SER A 65 15.52 -8.96 -19.26
CA SER A 65 14.28 -9.20 -18.51
C SER A 65 14.50 -9.27 -17.01
N ILE A 66 15.70 -9.63 -16.54
CA ILE A 66 16.04 -9.78 -15.11
C ILE A 66 15.66 -8.53 -14.31
N LYS A 67 15.85 -7.33 -14.88
CA LYS A 67 15.52 -6.07 -14.19
C LYS A 67 14.06 -5.96 -13.78
N PHE A 68 13.13 -6.61 -14.48
CA PHE A 68 11.71 -6.56 -14.14
C PHE A 68 11.36 -7.38 -12.88
N LEU A 69 12.26 -8.23 -12.38
CA LEU A 69 12.11 -8.87 -11.07
C LEU A 69 12.07 -7.83 -9.93
N LEU A 70 12.58 -6.62 -10.16
CA LEU A 70 12.61 -5.54 -9.19
C LEU A 70 11.28 -4.78 -9.05
N LEU A 71 10.30 -5.02 -9.93
CA LEU A 71 9.02 -4.28 -9.90
C LEU A 71 8.33 -4.32 -8.53
N PRO A 72 8.22 -5.47 -7.83
CA PRO A 72 7.57 -5.50 -6.52
C PRO A 72 8.36 -4.72 -5.46
N VAL A 73 9.69 -4.86 -5.39
CA VAL A 73 10.48 -4.12 -4.39
C VAL A 73 10.44 -2.60 -4.63
N LEU A 74 10.36 -2.16 -5.89
CA LEU A 74 10.15 -0.75 -6.23
C LEU A 74 8.75 -0.27 -5.80
N LEU A 75 7.70 -1.07 -6.01
CA LEU A 75 6.35 -0.75 -5.52
C LEU A 75 6.32 -0.63 -3.99
N GLY A 76 7.02 -1.53 -3.28
CA GLY A 76 7.22 -1.44 -1.84
C GLY A 76 7.91 -0.12 -1.44
N TYR A 77 9.01 0.23 -2.10
CA TYR A 77 9.78 1.46 -1.88
C TYR A 77 8.93 2.73 -2.03
N PHE A 78 8.11 2.85 -3.07
CA PHE A 78 7.26 4.03 -3.23
C PHE A 78 6.10 4.01 -2.22
N SER A 79 5.52 2.84 -1.96
CA SER A 79 4.40 2.69 -1.02
C SER A 79 4.78 3.14 0.38
N GLU A 80 5.96 2.75 0.90
CA GLU A 80 6.39 3.12 2.25
C GLU A 80 6.58 4.63 2.49
N LYS A 81 6.69 5.42 1.41
CA LYS A 81 6.89 6.89 1.44
C LYS A 81 5.58 7.67 1.32
N ARG A 82 4.45 6.98 1.15
CA ARG A 82 3.14 7.60 1.16
C ARG A 82 2.83 8.19 2.53
N THR A 83 2.21 9.36 2.54
CA THR A 83 1.74 10.05 3.75
C THR A 83 0.26 10.42 3.66
N ASP A 84 -0.42 9.98 2.60
CA ASP A 84 -1.83 10.28 2.31
C ASP A 84 -2.83 9.26 2.89
N ILE A 85 -2.34 8.19 3.51
CA ILE A 85 -3.13 7.11 4.11
C ILE A 85 -2.57 6.73 5.49
N ASP A 86 -3.34 5.96 6.26
CA ASP A 86 -2.94 5.49 7.57
C ASP A 86 -1.61 4.72 7.54
N ARG A 87 -0.77 4.93 8.56
CA ARG A 87 0.59 4.38 8.59
C ARG A 87 0.59 2.85 8.65
N LEU A 88 -0.39 2.24 9.33
CA LEU A 88 -0.51 0.77 9.36
C LEU A 88 -0.80 0.24 7.95
N GLU A 89 -1.69 0.90 7.21
CA GLU A 89 -2.03 0.50 5.84
C GLU A 89 -0.84 0.68 4.88
N VAL A 90 -0.05 1.76 5.03
CA VAL A 90 1.21 1.93 4.29
C VAL A 90 2.14 0.73 4.50
N LEU A 91 2.34 0.32 5.76
CA LEU A 91 3.21 -0.79 6.11
C LEU A 91 2.66 -2.12 5.58
N ARG A 92 1.35 -2.34 5.66
CA ARG A 92 0.69 -3.54 5.12
C ARG A 92 0.90 -3.66 3.61
N ILE A 93 0.69 -2.58 2.86
CA ILE A 93 0.90 -2.55 1.41
C ILE A 93 2.38 -2.81 1.07
N ALA A 94 3.30 -2.10 1.72
CA ALA A 94 4.73 -2.30 1.48
C ALA A 94 5.18 -3.73 1.79
N ASN A 95 4.67 -4.33 2.88
CA ASN A 95 4.96 -5.71 3.27
C ASN A 95 4.52 -6.72 2.21
N VAL A 96 3.33 -6.56 1.63
CA VAL A 96 2.85 -7.40 0.52
C VAL A 96 3.84 -7.38 -0.65
N TYR A 97 4.28 -6.19 -1.06
CA TYR A 97 5.22 -6.05 -2.18
C TYR A 97 6.62 -6.61 -1.89
N TYR A 98 7.13 -6.44 -0.67
CA TYR A 98 8.42 -7.02 -0.29
C TYR A 98 8.38 -8.55 -0.20
N LYS A 99 7.29 -9.11 0.33
CA LYS A 99 7.09 -10.57 0.33
C LYS A 99 7.02 -11.10 -1.10
N ASP A 100 6.26 -10.44 -1.97
CA ASP A 100 6.17 -10.80 -3.39
C ASP A 100 7.54 -10.80 -4.08
N PHE A 101 8.39 -9.79 -3.82
CA PHE A 101 9.76 -9.77 -4.32
C PHE A 101 10.58 -10.97 -3.84
N ILE A 102 10.56 -11.26 -2.53
CA ILE A 102 11.35 -12.35 -1.94
C ILE A 102 10.86 -13.71 -2.45
N MET A 103 9.55 -13.93 -2.54
CA MET A 103 8.98 -15.16 -3.10
C MET A 103 9.41 -15.34 -4.56
N ARG A 104 9.43 -14.27 -5.35
CA ARG A 104 9.87 -14.30 -6.74
C ARG A 104 11.36 -14.58 -6.86
N CYS A 105 12.19 -13.97 -6.03
CA CYS A 105 13.61 -14.31 -5.95
C CYS A 105 13.82 -15.77 -5.59
N LYS A 106 13.04 -16.33 -4.66
CA LYS A 106 13.11 -17.76 -4.31
C LYS A 106 12.69 -18.66 -5.48
N GLN A 107 11.62 -18.31 -6.21
CA GLN A 107 11.15 -19.06 -7.37
C GLN A 107 12.22 -19.15 -8.48
N TYR A 108 12.99 -18.07 -8.67
CA TYR A 108 14.11 -18.02 -9.61
C TYR A 108 15.45 -18.39 -8.97
N GLU A 109 15.45 -19.06 -7.81
CA GLU A 109 16.66 -19.59 -7.15
C GLU A 109 17.73 -18.53 -6.80
N LEU A 110 17.33 -17.27 -6.64
CA LEU A 110 18.20 -16.15 -6.26
C LEU A 110 18.46 -16.11 -4.75
N THR A 111 17.64 -16.80 -3.94
CA THR A 111 17.76 -16.79 -2.48
C THR A 111 17.12 -18.02 -1.84
N ASP A 112 17.71 -18.47 -0.74
CA ASP A 112 17.17 -19.51 0.15
C ASP A 112 16.29 -18.94 1.29
N ALA A 113 16.04 -17.62 1.28
CA ALA A 113 15.27 -16.97 2.32
C ALA A 113 13.86 -17.59 2.45
N SER A 114 13.44 -17.83 3.69
CA SER A 114 12.07 -18.21 4.01
C SER A 114 11.35 -17.02 4.63
N LEU A 115 10.13 -16.77 4.16
CA LEU A 115 9.24 -15.80 4.77
C LEU A 115 8.45 -16.49 5.88
N PRO A 116 8.27 -15.84 7.05
CA PRO A 116 7.33 -16.33 8.04
C PRO A 116 5.93 -16.36 7.44
N GLU A 117 5.19 -17.42 7.75
CA GLU A 117 3.76 -17.51 7.41
C GLU A 117 3.01 -16.38 8.09
N ASP A 118 2.07 -15.77 7.36
CA ASP A 118 1.22 -14.75 7.94
C ASP A 118 0.37 -15.39 9.04
N GLN A 119 0.65 -15.02 10.30
CA GLN A 119 -0.28 -15.27 11.38
C GLN A 119 -1.50 -14.41 11.06
N ILE A 120 -2.55 -15.05 10.56
CA ILE A 120 -3.86 -14.42 10.43
C ILE A 120 -4.34 -14.18 11.87
N GLU A 121 -3.96 -13.03 12.44
CA GLU A 121 -4.66 -12.49 13.60
C GLU A 121 -6.04 -12.09 13.09
N GLU A 122 -7.00 -13.02 13.22
CA GLU A 122 -8.41 -12.65 13.15
C GLU A 122 -8.64 -11.61 14.23
N ALA A 123 -8.77 -10.35 13.82
CA ALA A 123 -9.20 -9.27 14.67
C ALA A 123 -10.63 -9.62 15.14
N ASP A 124 -10.73 -10.23 16.32
CA ASP A 124 -11.99 -10.50 17.01
C ASP A 124 -12.67 -9.15 17.29
N HIS A 125 -13.59 -8.77 16.40
CA HIS A 125 -14.36 -7.54 16.52
C HIS A 125 -15.48 -7.76 17.54
N ASN A 126 -15.12 -7.83 18.82
CA ASN A 126 -16.02 -7.94 19.96
C ASN A 126 -15.99 -6.70 20.88
N ASP A 127 -15.71 -5.52 20.33
CA ASP A 127 -16.02 -4.26 21.03
C ASP A 127 -17.50 -3.90 20.83
N ALA A 128 -18.37 -4.65 21.54
CA ALA A 128 -19.74 -4.23 21.76
C ALA A 128 -19.76 -2.97 22.65
N LEU A 129 -20.09 -1.83 22.05
CA LEU A 129 -20.43 -0.59 22.75
C LEU A 129 -21.56 -0.85 23.76
N PRO A 130 -21.49 -0.32 25.01
CA PRO A 130 -22.56 -0.50 25.97
C PRO A 130 -23.81 0.30 25.57
N GLU A 131 -24.94 -0.39 25.48
CA GLU A 131 -26.25 0.19 25.16
C GLU A 131 -26.64 1.31 26.13
N GLU A 132 -26.83 2.53 25.60
CA GLU A 132 -27.49 3.63 26.32
C GLU A 132 -28.95 3.24 26.61
N LYS A 133 -29.32 3.28 27.90
CA LYS A 133 -30.69 3.09 28.37
C LYS A 133 -31.61 4.18 27.82
N ILE A 134 -32.41 3.82 26.82
CA ILE A 134 -33.56 4.60 26.35
C ILE A 134 -34.60 4.67 27.49
N VAL A 135 -34.66 5.82 28.18
CA VAL A 135 -35.80 6.14 29.06
C VAL A 135 -36.85 6.86 28.22
N HIS A 136 -38.01 6.25 28.06
CA HIS A 136 -39.23 6.88 27.55
C HIS A 136 -40.37 6.74 28.55
N LYS A 137 -41.23 7.78 28.55
CA LYS A 137 -42.54 8.00 29.21
C LYS A 137 -42.46 8.91 30.44
N ALA A 138 -43.32 9.91 30.63
CA ALA A 138 -44.46 10.39 29.84
C ALA A 138 -44.84 11.82 30.28
N SER A 139 -45.47 12.55 29.35
CA SER A 139 -46.05 13.88 29.53
C SER A 139 -47.28 13.89 30.45
N THR A 140 -47.46 14.91 31.30
CA THR A 140 -48.79 15.38 31.77
C THR A 140 -48.78 16.87 32.17
N LYS A 141 -49.33 17.67 31.24
CA LYS A 141 -50.22 18.85 31.35
C LYS A 141 -50.09 19.93 32.46
N ARG A 142 -49.86 21.15 31.92
CA ARG A 142 -50.59 22.44 32.07
C ARG A 142 -50.57 23.20 33.42
N GLY A 143 -50.03 24.43 33.35
CA GLY A 143 -50.43 25.57 34.18
C GLY A 143 -49.48 26.77 34.06
N MET A 144 -49.83 27.80 33.28
CA MET A 144 -49.36 29.20 33.47
C MET A 144 -50.33 29.87 34.47
N PRO A 145 -49.96 30.89 35.28
CA PRO A 145 -49.54 32.20 34.73
C PRO A 145 -48.55 33.09 35.56
N THR A 146 -47.96 34.03 34.81
CA THR A 146 -47.56 35.45 35.08
C THR A 146 -46.50 35.88 36.13
N PRO A 147 -45.81 37.02 35.85
CA PRO A 147 -44.58 37.42 36.52
C PRO A 147 -44.83 38.37 37.70
N LYS A 148 -43.87 38.46 38.63
CA LYS A 148 -43.76 39.60 39.55
C LYS A 148 -42.39 40.26 39.42
N VAL A 149 -42.47 41.52 39.06
CA VAL A 149 -41.45 42.57 39.16
C VAL A 149 -41.11 42.79 40.63
N THR A 150 -39.82 42.86 40.96
CA THR A 150 -39.25 43.78 41.96
C THR A 150 -37.80 44.01 41.58
#